data_AF-R6XHF7-F1
#
_entry.id   AF-R6XHF7-F1
#
_cell.length_a   1.000
_cell.length_b   1.000
_cell.length_c   1.000
_cell.angle_alpha   90.00
_cell.angle_beta   90.00
_cell.angle_gamma   90.00
#
_symmetry.space_group_name_H-M   'P 1'
#
loop_
_entity.id
_entity.type
_entity.pdbx_description
1 polymer ?
#
loop_
_entity_poly.entity_id
_entity_poly.type
_entity_poly.pdbx_seq_one_letter_code
_entity_poly.pdbx_strand_id
1 'polypeptide(L)'
;MELNLDFSSRVNRPSFRQLNNSISYNNQYHYEQGNIYLKPQYVYDAEFSLDYGIFDFKVDYQYIKDYIHPTVVAIAGKPGTVAWMSTNADRFQQLGAQCVVAPVIGCWRPTLTAGVYKPYFTLAYNGSETSIL
;
A
#
# COMPACT_ATOMS: atom_id res chain seq x y z
N MET A 1 32.33 0.79 -2.24
CA MET A 1 31.32 0.15 -1.37
C MET A 1 30.53 1.28 -0.78
N GLU A 2 29.27 1.38 -1.17
CA GLU A 2 28.34 2.39 -0.68
C GLU A 2 27.23 1.66 0.05
N LEU A 3 26.88 2.18 1.22
CA LEU A 3 25.81 1.65 2.06
C LEU A 3 24.95 2.84 2.43
N ASN A 4 23.67 2.78 2.09
CA ASN A 4 22.70 3.78 2.44
C ASN A 4 21.60 3.17 3.31
N LEU A 5 21.15 3.95 4.29
CA LEU A 5 20.01 3.65 5.13
C LEU A 5 19.16 4.92 5.20
N ASP A 6 18.00 4.87 4.56
CA ASP A 6 17.06 5.96 4.50
C ASP A 6 15.83 5.61 5.36
N PHE A 7 15.41 6.55 6.20
CA PHE A 7 14.17 6.44 6.95
C PHE A 7 13.33 7.70 6.72
N SER A 8 12.10 7.51 6.28
CA SER A 8 11.18 8.61 6.05
C SER A 8 9.84 8.38 6.75
N SER A 9 9.24 9.47 7.22
CA SER A 9 7.89 9.44 7.78
C SER A 9 7.03 10.45 7.03
N ARG A 10 5.83 10.02 6.64
CA ARG A 10 4.89 10.83 5.85
C ARG A 10 3.50 10.71 6.42
N VAL A 11 2.80 11.84 6.48
CA VAL A 11 1.37 11.88 6.83
C VAL A 11 0.56 12.04 5.56
N ASN A 12 -0.28 11.06 5.24
CA ASN A 12 -1.19 11.13 4.10
C ASN A 12 -2.57 11.57 4.58
N ARG A 13 -2.99 12.78 4.18
CA ARG A 13 -4.27 13.36 4.60
C ARG A 13 -5.38 12.93 3.64
N PRO A 14 -6.58 12.56 4.14
CA PRO A 14 -7.72 12.25 3.29
C PRO A 14 -8.07 13.48 2.43
N SER A 15 -8.43 13.23 1.18
CA SER A 15 -8.93 14.28 0.30
C SER A 15 -10.31 14.77 0.73
N PHE A 16 -10.67 16.00 0.35
CA PHE A 16 -12.02 16.53 0.62
C PHE A 16 -13.13 15.67 0.02
N ARG A 17 -12.89 15.03 -1.14
CA ARG A 17 -13.83 14.08 -1.75
C ARG A 17 -14.06 12.87 -0.84
N GLN A 18 -13.00 12.34 -0.25
CA GLN A 18 -13.09 11.21 0.67
C GLN A 18 -13.80 11.56 1.98
N LEU A 19 -13.68 12.82 2.44
CA LEU A 19 -14.38 13.31 3.64
C LEU A 19 -15.81 13.80 3.35
N ASN A 20 -16.25 13.84 2.10
CA ASN A 20 -17.53 14.42 1.73
C ASN A 20 -18.69 13.49 2.11
N ASN A 21 -19.70 14.01 2.80
CA ASN A 21 -20.91 13.25 3.15
C ASN A 21 -21.93 13.16 1.99
N SER A 22 -21.61 13.69 0.81
CA SER A 22 -22.48 13.57 -0.36
C SER A 22 -22.52 12.12 -0.86
N ILE A 23 -23.72 11.62 -1.15
CA ILE A 23 -23.91 10.35 -1.85
C ILE A 23 -23.98 10.66 -3.35
N SER A 24 -23.01 10.17 -4.11
CA SER A 24 -23.00 10.24 -5.57
C SER A 24 -23.57 8.95 -6.14
N TYR A 25 -24.50 9.08 -7.09
CA TYR A 25 -25.01 7.96 -7.85
C TYR A 25 -24.04 7.64 -8.98
N ASN A 26 -23.52 6.41 -9.01
CA ASN A 26 -22.70 5.94 -10.11
C ASN A 26 -23.56 5.11 -11.08
N ASN A 27 -24.26 4.09 -10.58
CA ASN A 27 -25.24 3.31 -11.34
C ASN A 27 -26.26 2.63 -10.43
N GLN A 28 -27.20 1.88 -11.00
CA GLN A 28 -28.31 1.24 -10.27
C GLN A 28 -27.86 0.24 -9.19
N TYR A 29 -26.63 -0.26 -9.27
CA TYR A 29 -26.04 -1.20 -8.32
C TYR A 29 -24.95 -0.56 -7.44
N HIS A 30 -24.42 0.61 -7.82
CA HIS A 30 -23.25 1.22 -7.19
C HIS A 30 -23.49 2.70 -6.89
N TYR A 31 -23.30 3.05 -5.62
CA TYR A 31 -23.24 4.42 -5.13
C TYR A 31 -21.84 4.70 -4.59
N GLU A 32 -21.45 5.97 -4.50
CA GLU A 32 -20.19 6.40 -3.86
C GLU A 32 -20.54 7.36 -2.72
N GLN A 33 -19.97 7.13 -1.55
CA GLN A 33 -20.16 7.96 -0.38
C GLN A 33 -18.80 8.18 0.29
N GLY A 34 -18.49 9.40 0.68
CA GLY A 34 -17.32 9.66 1.52
C GLY A 34 -17.58 9.30 2.98
N ASN A 35 -16.52 9.40 3.78
CA ASN A 35 -16.51 9.07 5.19
C ASN A 35 -15.91 10.22 6.00
N ILE A 36 -16.75 10.95 6.73
CA ILE A 36 -16.33 12.07 7.61
C ILE A 36 -15.44 11.60 8.78
N TYR A 37 -15.43 10.30 9.09
CA TYR A 37 -14.64 9.72 10.18
C TYR A 37 -13.27 9.20 9.73
N LEU A 38 -12.86 9.47 8.49
CA LEU A 38 -11.53 9.09 8.00
C LEU A 38 -10.43 9.77 8.80
N LYS A 39 -9.51 8.95 9.29
CA LYS A 39 -8.28 9.41 9.93
C LYS A 39 -7.17 9.60 8.89
N PRO A 40 -6.23 10.54 9.11
CA PRO A 40 -5.02 10.62 8.32
C PRO A 40 -4.18 9.34 8.49
N GLN A 41 -3.51 8.92 7.42
CA GLN A 41 -2.61 7.78 7.44
C GLN A 41 -1.21 8.23 7.84
N TYR A 42 -0.51 7.39 8.59
CA TYR A 42 0.90 7.58 8.91
C TYR A 42 1.70 6.49 8.22
N VAL A 43 2.52 6.91 7.26
CA VAL A 43 3.40 6.05 6.47
C VAL A 43 4.81 6.18 7.01
N TYR A 44 5.44 5.05 7.29
CA TYR A 44 6.83 4.94 7.69
C TYR A 44 7.53 4.05 6.67
N ASP A 45 8.50 4.62 5.99
CA ASP A 45 9.29 3.93 4.96
C ASP A 45 10.73 3.81 5.46
N ALA A 46 11.26 2.59 5.42
CA ALA A 46 12.66 2.31 5.69
C ALA A 46 13.25 1.63 4.45
N GLU A 47 14.30 2.21 3.89
CA GLU A 47 15.02 1.69 2.73
C GLU A 47 16.49 1.46 3.10
N PHE A 48 17.00 0.30 2.72
CA PHE A 48 18.39 -0.05 2.87
C PHE A 48 18.95 -0.38 1.49
N SER A 49 20.04 0.28 1.09
CA SER A 49 20.75 -0.03 -0.15
C SER A 49 22.22 -0.35 0.11
N LEU A 50 22.73 -1.33 -0.61
CA LEU A 50 24.11 -1.77 -0.57
C LEU A 50 24.63 -1.94 -1.99
N ASP A 51 25.62 -1.13 -2.33
CA ASP A 51 26.25 -1.11 -3.64
C ASP A 51 27.73 -1.52 -3.52
N TYR A 52 28.04 -2.67 -4.12
CA TYR A 52 29.37 -3.26 -4.11
C TYR A 52 29.78 -3.77 -5.49
N GLY A 53 30.43 -2.89 -6.25
CA GLY A 53 31.06 -3.22 -7.53
C GLY A 53 30.03 -3.63 -8.57
N ILE A 54 29.83 -4.94 -8.73
CA ILE A 54 28.87 -5.52 -9.68
C ILE A 54 27.51 -5.86 -9.03
N PHE A 55 27.39 -5.73 -7.71
CA PHE A 55 26.18 -6.04 -6.95
C PHE A 55 25.53 -4.74 -6.44
N ASP A 56 24.23 -4.60 -6.66
CA ASP A 56 23.34 -3.59 -6.07
C ASP A 56 22.22 -4.36 -5.37
N PHE A 57 22.07 -4.15 -4.07
CA PHE A 57 21.07 -4.81 -3.25
C PHE A 57 20.23 -3.77 -2.52
N LYS A 58 18.91 -3.89 -2.59
CA LYS A 58 17.98 -2.95 -1.93
C LYS A 58 16.90 -3.71 -1.20
N VAL A 59 16.56 -3.25 -0.01
CA VAL A 59 15.46 -3.75 0.81
C VAL A 59 14.61 -2.58 1.22
N ASP A 60 13.31 -2.70 0.98
CA ASP A 60 12.30 -1.72 1.34
C ASP A 60 11.33 -2.32 2.35
N TYR A 61 11.02 -1.54 3.39
CA TYR A 61 10.00 -1.88 4.37
C TYR A 61 9.08 -0.67 4.57
N GLN A 62 7.79 -0.90 4.32
CA GLN A 62 6.76 0.11 4.49
C GLN A 62 5.77 -0.32 5.55
N TYR A 63 5.53 0.55 6.53
CA TYR A 63 4.51 0.39 7.55
C TYR A 63 3.53 1.56 7.48
N ILE A 64 2.26 1.26 7.22
CA ILE A 64 1.19 2.25 7.16
C ILE A 64 0.21 2.00 8.29
N LYS A 65 0.04 3.01 9.15
CA LYS A 65 -0.98 3.04 10.19
C LYS A 65 -2.23 3.75 9.68
N ASP A 66 -3.40 3.26 10.09
CA ASP A 66 -4.71 3.82 9.72
C ASP A 66 -4.89 3.84 8.19
N TYR A 67 -4.54 2.75 7.49
CA TYR A 67 -4.52 2.67 6.03
C TYR A 67 -5.91 2.89 5.41
N ILE A 68 -6.07 3.93 4.57
CA ILE A 68 -7.35 4.21 3.91
C ILE A 68 -7.49 3.27 2.72
N HIS A 69 -8.49 2.40 2.79
CA HIS A 69 -8.84 1.48 1.72
C HIS A 69 -10.31 1.67 1.30
N PRO A 70 -10.65 1.38 0.04
CA PRO A 70 -12.03 1.35 -0.40
C PRO A 70 -12.73 0.11 0.16
N THR A 71 -13.87 0.34 0.81
CA THR A 71 -14.77 -0.67 1.35
C THR A 71 -16.12 -0.57 0.66
N VAL A 72 -16.77 -1.71 0.54
CA VAL A 72 -18.09 -1.85 -0.07
C VAL A 72 -19.09 -2.18 1.03
N VAL A 73 -20.09 -1.32 1.20
CA VAL A 73 -21.14 -1.48 2.21
C VAL A 73 -22.48 -1.68 1.49
N ALA A 74 -23.30 -2.63 1.95
CA ALA A 74 -24.64 -2.82 1.40
C ALA A 74 -25.57 -1.68 1.83
N ILE A 75 -26.38 -1.16 0.90
CA ILE A 75 -27.35 -0.10 1.22
C ILE A 75 -28.61 -0.72 1.81
N ALA A 76 -28.97 -0.32 3.04
CA ALA A 76 -30.19 -0.75 3.69
C ALA A 76 -31.42 -0.33 2.85
N GLY A 77 -32.28 -1.31 2.51
CA GLY A 77 -33.50 -1.08 1.75
C GLY A 77 -33.42 -1.31 0.24
N LYS A 78 -32.25 -1.63 -0.34
CA LYS A 78 -32.13 -2.07 -1.74
C LYS A 78 -31.23 -3.31 -1.89
N PRO A 79 -31.80 -4.52 -1.96
CA PRO A 79 -31.02 -5.73 -2.18
C PRO A 79 -30.31 -5.69 -3.54
N GLY A 80 -29.01 -6.01 -3.55
CA GLY A 80 -28.18 -5.96 -4.76
C GLY A 80 -27.53 -4.60 -5.06
N THR A 81 -27.74 -3.59 -4.20
CA THR A 81 -27.09 -2.28 -4.33
C THR A 81 -26.03 -2.09 -3.24
N VAL A 82 -24.86 -1.61 -3.65
CA VAL A 82 -23.72 -1.34 -2.75
C VAL A 82 -23.27 0.12 -2.83
N ALA A 83 -22.75 0.63 -1.73
CA ALA A 83 -22.07 1.91 -1.64
C ALA A 83 -20.57 1.70 -1.45
N TRP A 84 -19.77 2.36 -2.28
CA TRP A 84 -18.34 2.48 -2.12
C TRP A 84 -18.04 3.59 -1.12
N MET A 85 -17.26 3.26 -0.09
CA MET A 85 -16.86 4.19 0.96
C MET A 85 -15.44 3.88 1.40
N SER A 86 -14.65 4.92 1.69
CA SER A 86 -13.30 4.71 2.21
C SER A 86 -13.32 4.52 3.73
N THR A 87 -12.62 3.50 4.22
CA THR A 87 -12.45 3.23 5.65
C THR A 87 -10.99 3.05 6.00
N ASN A 88 -10.63 3.29 7.27
CA ASN A 88 -9.28 3.01 7.76
C ASN A 88 -9.18 1.53 8.19
N ALA A 89 -8.17 0.82 7.70
CA ALA A 89 -7.70 -0.45 8.27
C ALA A 89 -6.64 -0.15 9.33
N ASP A 90 -6.51 -1.02 10.32
CA ASP A 90 -5.61 -0.77 11.46
C ASP A 90 -4.14 -0.65 11.03
N ARG A 91 -3.68 -1.55 10.15
CA ARG A 91 -2.31 -1.58 9.66
C ARG A 91 -2.19 -2.19 8.26
N PHE A 92 -1.27 -1.66 7.47
CA PHE A 92 -0.77 -2.27 6.25
C PHE A 92 0.76 -2.32 6.33
N GLN A 93 1.34 -3.46 6.01
CA GLN A 93 2.79 -3.66 5.98
C GLN A 93 3.20 -4.19 4.62
N GLN A 94 4.40 -3.85 4.16
CA GLN A 94 4.96 -4.42 2.95
C GLN A 94 6.47 -4.54 3.11
N LEU A 95 7.00 -5.65 2.63
CA LEU A 95 8.44 -5.89 2.55
C LEU A 95 8.80 -6.20 1.10
N GLY A 96 9.73 -5.44 0.56
CA GLY A 96 10.35 -5.68 -0.74
C GLY A 96 11.84 -5.90 -0.61
N ALA A 97 12.39 -6.72 -1.49
CA ALA A 97 13.82 -6.90 -1.64
C ALA A 97 14.15 -7.10 -3.10
N GLN A 98 15.19 -6.43 -3.57
CA GLN A 98 15.68 -6.52 -4.94
C GLN A 98 17.21 -6.63 -4.95
N CYS A 99 17.72 -7.34 -5.94
CA CYS A 99 19.12 -7.54 -6.18
C CYS A 99 19.38 -7.41 -7.69
N VAL A 100 20.39 -6.61 -8.02
CA VAL A 100 20.87 -6.41 -9.39
C VAL A 100 22.34 -6.82 -9.44
N VAL A 101 22.68 -7.62 -10.45
CA VAL A 101 24.05 -8.07 -10.69
C VAL A 101 24.43 -7.76 -12.13
N ALA A 102 25.51 -6.99 -12.32
CA ALA A 102 25.98 -6.54 -13.63
C ALA A 102 27.46 -6.86 -13.84
N PRO A 103 27.83 -8.13 -14.15
CA PRO A 103 29.22 -8.49 -14.41
C PRO A 103 29.68 -7.98 -15.77
N VAL A 104 31.01 -7.81 -15.93
CA VAL A 104 31.65 -7.47 -17.21
C VAL A 104 32.46 -8.67 -17.67
N ILE A 105 32.06 -9.27 -18.80
CA ILE A 105 32.71 -10.45 -19.38
C ILE A 105 33.22 -10.07 -20.78
N GLY A 106 34.47 -9.58 -20.84
CA GLY A 106 35.07 -9.12 -22.10
C GLY A 106 34.28 -7.95 -22.73
N CYS A 107 33.71 -8.18 -23.92
CA CYS A 107 32.84 -7.22 -24.60
C CYS A 107 31.37 -7.26 -24.15
N TRP A 108 30.98 -8.22 -23.31
CA TRP A 108 29.60 -8.40 -22.85
C TRP A 108 29.37 -7.77 -21.46
N ARG A 109 28.22 -7.13 -21.30
CA ARG A 109 27.76 -6.50 -20.04
C ARG A 109 26.32 -6.92 -19.75
N PRO A 110 26.07 -8.20 -19.37
CA PRO A 110 24.74 -8.63 -18.98
C PRO A 110 24.35 -8.00 -17.64
N THR A 111 23.05 -7.72 -17.47
CA THR A 111 22.47 -7.25 -16.20
C THR A 111 21.37 -8.21 -15.81
N LEU A 112 21.47 -8.78 -14.61
CA LEU A 112 20.45 -9.63 -14.01
C LEU A 112 19.76 -8.85 -12.90
N THR A 113 18.44 -8.81 -12.91
CA THR A 113 17.63 -8.21 -11.83
C THR A 113 16.66 -9.25 -11.32
N ALA A 114 16.65 -9.44 -10.00
CA ALA A 114 15.68 -10.28 -9.31
C ALA A 114 15.11 -9.50 -8.12
N GLY A 115 13.80 -9.61 -7.91
CA GLY A 115 13.14 -8.95 -6.79
C GLY A 115 11.93 -9.72 -6.31
N VAL A 116 11.62 -9.58 -5.04
CA VAL A 116 10.44 -10.12 -4.38
C VAL A 116 9.75 -8.99 -3.62
N TYR A 117 8.43 -8.94 -3.75
CA TYR A 117 7.58 -8.04 -2.98
C TYR A 117 6.52 -8.86 -2.28
N LYS A 118 6.43 -8.70 -0.96
CA LYS A 118 5.43 -9.37 -0.14
C LYS A 118 4.64 -8.33 0.67
N PRO A 119 3.39 -8.05 0.29
CA PRO A 119 2.49 -7.28 1.14
C PRO A 119 2.02 -8.16 2.30
N TYR A 120 1.93 -7.55 3.48
CA TYR A 120 1.34 -8.10 4.70
C TYR A 120 0.14 -7.22 5.05
N PHE A 121 -1.03 -7.61 4.55
CA PHE A 121 -2.25 -6.87 4.80
C PHE A 121 -3.19 -7.67 5.69
N THR A 122 -3.37 -7.21 6.92
CA THR A 122 -4.36 -7.78 7.84
C THR A 122 -5.63 -6.94 7.76
N LEU A 123 -6.72 -7.51 7.27
CA LEU A 123 -8.03 -6.88 7.32
C LEU A 123 -8.88 -7.56 8.40
N ALA A 124 -9.42 -6.76 9.33
CA ALA A 124 -10.44 -7.25 10.26
C ALA A 124 -11.79 -7.27 9.53
N TYR A 125 -12.23 -8.45 9.09
CA TYR A 125 -13.56 -8.65 8.52
C TYR A 125 -14.44 -9.34 9.57
N ASN A 126 -15.56 -8.72 9.96
CA ASN A 126 -16.51 -9.24 10.96
C ASN A 126 -15.87 -9.71 12.29
N GLY A 127 -14.87 -8.98 12.79
CA GLY A 127 -14.21 -9.29 14.07
C GLY A 127 -13.20 -10.44 14.00
N SER A 128 -12.93 -11.00 12.82
CA SER A 128 -11.82 -11.93 12.56
C SER A 128 -10.71 -11.24 11.76
N GLU A 129 -9.50 -11.21 12.32
CA GLU A 129 -8.29 -10.77 11.60
C GLU A 129 -7.95 -11.80 10.53
N THR A 130 -8.07 -11.44 9.26
CA THR A 130 -7.65 -12.30 8.14
C THR A 130 -6.46 -11.64 7.44
N SER A 131 -5.33 -12.35 7.36
CA SER A 131 -4.23 -11.96 6.48
C SER A 131 -4.66 -12.24 5.06
N ILE A 132 -4.81 -11.19 4.26
CA ILE A 132 -5.06 -11.32 2.84
C ILE A 132 -3.68 -11.16 2.19
N LEU A 133 -3.11 -12.31 1.80
CA LEU A 133 -1.75 -12.55 1.30
C LEU A 133 -0.68 -12.79 2.39
#